data_AF-A0AAU8BG74-F1
#
_entry.id   AF-A0AAU8BG74-F1
#
_cell.length_a   1.000
_cell.length_b   1.000
_cell.length_c   1.000
_cell.angle_alpha   90.00
_cell.angle_beta   90.00
_cell.angle_gamma   90.00
#
_symmetry.space_group_name_H-M   'P 1'
#
loop_
_entity.id
_entity.type
_entity.pdbx_description
1 polymer ?
#
loop_
_entity_poly.entity_id
_entity_poly.type
_entity_poly.pdbx_seq_one_letter_code
_entity_poly.pdbx_strand_id
1 'polypeptide(L)'
;MRTSVYLTIATWLIKADIQKEEREWKRRYRRSAYQLPLHNEPLLRDIGLDKEGRPLGHVAAPQVVAKRKARHLRRELQSRLAT
;
A
#
# COMPACT_ATOMS: atom_id res chain seq x y z
N MET A 1 -38.29 3.88 4.27
CA MET A 1 -37.48 4.68 5.23
C MET A 1 -37.22 6.05 4.62
N ARG A 2 -37.95 7.09 5.04
CA ARG A 2 -37.75 8.46 4.55
C ARG A 2 -36.52 9.03 5.26
N THR A 3 -35.37 9.05 4.59
CA THR A 3 -34.23 9.83 5.08
C THR A 3 -34.68 11.29 5.17
N SER A 4 -34.54 11.91 6.34
CA SER A 4 -34.84 13.33 6.47
C SER A 4 -33.95 14.10 5.49
N VAL A 5 -34.53 15.10 4.83
CA VAL A 5 -33.82 15.93 3.85
C VAL A 5 -32.51 16.46 4.43
N TYR A 6 -32.53 16.80 5.72
CA TYR A 6 -31.36 17.20 6.51
C TYR A 6 -30.22 16.18 6.52
N LEU A 7 -30.51 14.89 6.77
CA LEU A 7 -29.48 13.84 6.77
C LEU A 7 -28.86 13.67 5.38
N THR A 8 -29.67 13.78 4.33
CA THR A 8 -29.20 13.68 2.95
C THR A 8 -28.24 14.82 2.62
N ILE A 9 -28.61 16.05 2.97
CA ILE A 9 -27.75 17.23 2.78
C ILE A 9 -26.47 17.14 3.62
N ALA A 10 -26.58 16.75 4.90
CA ALA A 10 -25.43 16.62 5.79
C ALA A 10 -24.40 15.62 5.25
N THR A 11 -24.85 14.43 4.81
CA THR A 11 -23.94 13.44 4.23
C THR A 11 -23.29 13.92 2.93
N TRP A 12 -24.01 14.69 2.12
CA TRP A 12 -23.46 15.26 0.90
C TRP A 12 -22.39 16.32 1.19
N LEU A 13 -22.63 17.21 2.16
CA LEU A 13 -21.66 18.22 2.58
C LEU A 13 -20.37 17.59 3.13
N ILE A 14 -20.48 16.57 3.97
CA ILE A 14 -19.32 15.85 4.51
C ILE A 14 -18.50 15.22 3.38
N LYS A 15 -19.15 14.56 2.41
CA LYS A 15 -18.47 13.98 1.25
C LYS A 15 -17.76 15.05 0.41
N ALA A 16 -18.40 16.20 0.21
CA ALA A 16 -17.82 17.31 -0.55
C ALA A 16 -16.58 17.87 0.16
N ASP A 17 -16.61 17.98 1.48
CA ASP A 17 -15.51 18.48 2.30
C ASP A 17 -14.29 17.54 2.25
N ILE A 18 -14.53 16.22 2.41
CA ILE A 18 -13.47 15.20 2.26
C ILE A 18 -12.83 15.29 0.87
N GLN A 19 -13.63 15.43 -0.18
CA GLN A 19 -13.09 15.57 -1.54
C GLN A 19 -12.26 16.84 -1.72
N LYS A 20 -12.65 17.94 -1.07
CA LYS A 20 -11.89 19.20 -1.12
C LYS A 20 -10.55 19.04 -0.40
N GLU A 21 -10.55 18.48 0.80
CA GLU A 21 -9.33 18.19 1.55
C GLU A 21 -8.39 17.27 0.76
N GLU A 22 -8.92 16.22 0.14
CA GLU A 22 -8.13 15.30 -0.67
C GLU A 22 -7.47 16.01 -1.87
N ARG A 23 -8.19 16.91 -2.54
CA ARG A 23 -7.64 17.72 -3.64
C ARG A 23 -6.56 18.66 -3.17
N GLU A 24 -6.77 19.34 -2.04
CA GLU A 24 -5.78 20.24 -1.44
C GLU A 24 -4.53 19.47 -0.99
N TRP A 25 -4.72 18.33 -0.35
CA TRP A 25 -3.64 17.43 0.04
C TRP A 25 -2.85 16.95 -1.17
N LYS A 26 -3.52 16.47 -2.24
CA LYS A 26 -2.86 16.08 -3.50
C LYS A 26 -2.11 17.24 -4.16
N ARG A 27 -2.60 18.48 -4.04
CA ARG A 27 -1.91 19.67 -4.55
C ARG A 27 -0.67 20.00 -3.71
N ARG A 28 -0.77 19.96 -2.38
CA ARG A 28 0.37 20.14 -1.47
C ARG A 28 1.42 19.05 -1.70
N TYR A 29 1.00 17.79 -1.73
CA TYR A 29 1.85 16.64 -1.97
C TYR A 29 2.59 16.75 -3.31
N ARG A 30 1.92 17.14 -4.41
CA ARG A 30 2.59 17.35 -5.70
C ARG A 30 3.66 18.46 -5.65
N ARG A 31 3.42 19.54 -4.89
CA ARG A 31 4.41 20.62 -4.71
C ARG A 31 5.58 20.15 -3.85
N SER A 32 5.32 19.40 -2.78
CA SER A 32 6.33 18.89 -1.86
C SER A 32 7.01 17.61 -2.35
N ALA A 33 6.46 16.90 -3.33
CA ALA A 33 7.03 15.67 -3.87
C ALA A 33 8.43 15.90 -4.47
N TYR A 34 8.68 17.10 -5.01
CA TYR A 34 10.01 17.51 -5.47
C TYR A 34 10.99 17.82 -4.33
N GLN A 35 10.48 18.19 -3.15
CA GLN A 35 11.29 18.46 -1.94
C GLN A 35 11.43 17.22 -1.05
N LEU A 36 10.52 16.25 -1.18
CA LEU A 36 10.68 14.95 -0.57
C LEU A 36 11.96 14.35 -1.13
N PRO A 37 12.88 13.90 -0.27
CA PRO A 37 14.14 13.35 -0.70
C PRO A 37 13.94 11.91 -1.19
N LEU A 38 13.12 11.75 -2.24
CA LEU A 38 12.92 10.51 -3.00
C LEU A 38 14.22 10.03 -3.67
N HIS A 39 15.31 10.78 -3.53
CA HIS A 39 16.64 10.44 -4.00
C HIS A 39 17.65 10.27 -2.85
N ASN A 40 17.26 10.48 -1.59
CA ASN A 40 18.12 10.17 -0.45
C ASN A 40 17.96 8.68 -0.11
N GLU A 41 18.80 7.88 -0.75
CA GLU A 41 18.94 6.44 -0.52
C GLU A 41 18.99 6.02 0.96
N PRO A 42 19.76 6.67 1.86
CA PRO A 42 19.74 6.29 3.29
C PRO A 42 18.39 6.53 3.95
N LEU A 43 17.70 7.63 3.61
CA LEU A 43 16.37 7.92 4.16
C LEU A 43 15.32 6.95 3.60
N LEU A 44 15.40 6.62 2.31
CA LEU A 44 14.54 5.60 1.70
C LEU A 44 14.72 4.25 2.42
N ARG A 45 15.97 3.87 2.72
CA ARG A 45 16.29 2.65 3.46
C ARG A 45 15.70 2.65 4.88
N ASP A 46 15.72 3.78 5.57
CA ASP A 46 15.11 3.93 6.90
C ASP A 46 13.57 3.83 6.86
N ILE A 47 12.96 4.30 5.76
CA ILE A 47 11.51 4.16 5.51
C ILE A 47 11.14 2.74 5.02
N GLY A 48 12.14 1.91 4.71
CA GLY A 48 11.94 0.57 4.16
C GLY A 48 11.57 0.57 2.68
N LEU A 49 12.09 1.53 1.91
CA LEU A 49 11.92 1.66 0.46
C LEU A 49 13.29 1.60 -0.24
N ASP A 50 13.31 1.01 -1.43
CA ASP A 50 14.44 0.90 -2.33
C ASP A 50 14.57 2.17 -3.17
N LYS A 51 15.68 2.34 -3.89
CA LYS A 51 15.96 3.51 -4.74
C LYS A 51 14.89 3.74 -5.80
N GLU A 52 14.25 2.68 -6.26
CA GLU A 52 13.14 2.69 -7.22
C GLU A 52 11.76 2.81 -6.52
N GLY A 53 11.72 3.11 -5.22
CA GLY A 53 10.51 3.27 -4.42
C GLY A 53 9.80 1.94 -4.11
N ARG A 54 10.48 0.81 -4.27
CA ARG A 54 9.94 -0.52 -3.97
C ARG A 54 10.12 -0.82 -2.48
N PRO A 55 9.17 -1.45 -1.78
CA PRO A 55 9.39 -1.80 -0.37
C PRO A 55 10.59 -2.75 -0.20
N LEU A 56 11.57 -2.34 0.60
CA LEU A 56 12.68 -3.17 1.07
C LEU A 56 12.16 -4.11 2.15
N GLY A 57 11.85 -5.34 1.74
CA GLY A 57 11.32 -6.37 2.63
C GLY A 57 10.42 -7.36 1.90
N HIS A 58 9.95 -8.38 2.62
CA HIS A 58 9.07 -9.37 2.04
C HIS A 58 7.73 -8.74 1.63
N VAL A 59 7.57 -8.56 0.32
CA VAL A 59 6.34 -8.16 -0.39
C VAL A 59 5.12 -9.04 -0.06
N ALA A 60 5.31 -10.12 0.69
CA ALA A 60 4.26 -11.00 1.17
C ALA A 60 4.44 -11.30 2.67
N ALA A 61 3.32 -11.36 3.39
CA ALA A 61 3.31 -11.73 4.80
C ALA A 61 4.08 -13.05 5.03
N PRO A 62 4.78 -13.22 6.18
CA PRO A 62 5.62 -14.39 6.46
C PRO A 62 4.91 -15.73 6.21
N GLN A 63 3.61 -15.81 6.54
CA GLN A 63 2.78 -16.99 6.26
C GLN A 63 2.71 -17.40 4.78
N VAL A 64 2.72 -16.42 3.86
CA VAL A 64 2.63 -16.65 2.41
C VAL A 64 3.96 -17.18 1.88
N VAL A 65 5.08 -16.63 2.36
CA VAL A 65 6.44 -17.06 2.00
C VAL A 65 6.69 -18.49 2.50
N ALA A 66 6.32 -18.78 3.75
CA ALA A 66 6.46 -20.11 4.34
C ALA A 66 5.63 -21.17 3.57
N LYS A 67 4.35 -20.86 3.26
CA LYS A 67 3.47 -21.74 2.49
C LYS A 67 4.02 -22.04 1.08
N ARG A 68 4.62 -21.04 0.43
CA ARG A 68 5.25 -21.20 -0.89
C ARG A 68 6.49 -22.10 -0.79
N LYS A 69 7.40 -21.85 0.17
CA LYS A 69 8.58 -22.70 0.39
C LYS A 69 8.20 -24.15 0.69
N ALA A 70 7.23 -24.39 1.57
CA ALA A 70 6.74 -25.73 1.90
C ALA A 70 6.15 -26.46 0.67
N ARG A 71 5.43 -25.74 -0.21
CA ARG A 71 4.93 -26.31 -1.47
C ARG A 71 6.05 -26.75 -2.39
N HIS A 72 7.10 -25.93 -2.55
CA HIS A 72 8.24 -26.28 -3.40
C HIS A 72 8.98 -27.50 -2.87
N LEU A 73 9.26 -27.55 -1.56
CA LEU A 73 9.91 -28.71 -0.93
C LEU A 73 9.09 -29.99 -1.11
N ARG A 74 7.76 -29.94 -0.92
CA ARG A 74 6.89 -31.10 -1.17
C ARG A 74 6.95 -31.59 -2.61
N ARG A 75 6.93 -30.67 -3.58
CA ARG A 75 7.03 -31.03 -5.00
C ARG A 75 8.35 -31.71 -5.32
N GLU A 76 9.45 -31.17 -4.80
CA GLU A 76 10.78 -31.74 -5.00
C GLU A 76 10.89 -33.13 -4.39
N LEU A 77 10.42 -33.31 -3.14
CA LEU A 77 10.40 -34.62 -2.48
C LEU A 77 9.53 -35.62 -3.23
N GLN A 78 8.34 -35.22 -3.70
CA GLN A 78 7.47 -36.09 -4.49
C GLN A 78 8.12 -36.48 -5.83
N SER A 79 8.81 -35.56 -6.51
CA SER A 79 9.54 -35.89 -7.74
C SER A 79 10.68 -36.88 -7.50
N ARG A 80 11.33 -36.82 -6.34
CA ARG A 80 12.40 -37.76 -5.96
C ARG A 80 11.89 -39.14 -5.55
N LEU A 81 10.69 -39.22 -4.97
CA LEU A 81 10.05 -40.50 -4.59
C LEU A 81 9.40 -41.22 -5.77
N ALA A 82 9.13 -40.50 -6.87
CA ALA A 82 8.55 -41.06 -8.09
C ALA A 82 9.61 -41.68 -9.04
N THR A 83 10.89 -41.66 -8.64
CA THR A 83 11.99 -42.42 -9.26
C THR A 83 12.27 -43.64 -8.41
#